data_AF-A0A950K0P6-F1
#
_entry.id   AF-A0A950K0P6-F1
#
_cell.length_a   1.000
_cell.length_b   1.000
_cell.length_c   1.000
_cell.angle_alpha   90.00
_cell.angle_beta   90.00
_cell.angle_gamma   90.00
#
_symmetry.space_group_name_H-M   'P 1'
#
loop_
_entity.id
_entity.type
_entity.pdbx_description
1 polymer ?
#
loop_
_entity_poly.entity_id
_entity_poly.type
_entity_poly.pdbx_seq_one_letter_code
_entity_poly.pdbx_strand_id
1 'polypeptide(L)'
;MKSAAFLTLAALVLQGAPQDEYKAKLASLNKSTAAKHYSLGEFLSGASMNLWAREQYYKTIEFDPDHDGARKKLGYRKNADGQWELDVSAKQDLGNKKKAE
;
A
#
# COMPACT_ATOMS: atom_id res chain seq x y z
N MET A 1 41.49 5.29 36.64
CA MET A 1 40.27 5.94 36.10
C MET A 1 40.34 5.95 34.58
N LYS A 2 39.22 5.62 33.90
CA LYS A 2 38.92 5.84 32.47
C LYS A 2 39.44 4.84 31.42
N SER A 3 38.94 3.59 31.42
CA SER A 3 39.08 2.72 30.22
C SER A 3 37.91 1.77 29.96
N ALA A 4 36.73 1.99 30.55
CA ALA A 4 35.56 1.12 30.33
C ALA A 4 34.43 1.78 29.52
N ALA A 5 34.47 3.09 29.29
CA ALA A 5 33.38 3.86 28.69
C ALA A 5 33.44 3.97 27.15
N PHE A 6 34.55 3.58 26.51
CA PHE A 6 34.70 3.69 25.05
C PHE A 6 34.26 2.43 24.28
N LEU A 7 34.26 1.26 24.93
CA LEU A 7 33.84 0.01 24.29
C LEU A 7 32.31 -0.13 24.20
N THR A 8 31.56 0.55 25.06
CA THR A 8 30.09 0.57 24.98
C THR A 8 29.57 1.50 23.87
N LEU A 9 30.29 2.57 23.54
CA LEU A 9 29.86 3.50 22.48
C LEU A 9 30.02 2.89 21.07
N ALA A 10 31.06 2.09 20.84
CA ALA A 10 31.25 1.38 19.57
C ALA A 10 30.20 0.27 19.33
N ALA A 11 29.72 -0.38 20.40
CA ALA A 11 28.66 -1.39 20.31
C ALA A 11 27.29 -0.80 19.95
N LEU A 12 27.01 0.46 20.32
CA LEU A 12 25.74 1.13 20.02
C LEU A 12 25.66 1.63 18.56
N VAL A 13 26.81 1.93 17.93
CA VAL A 13 26.88 2.39 16.54
C VAL A 13 26.72 1.24 15.52
N LEU A 14 27.04 0.00 15.90
CA LEU A 14 26.89 -1.17 15.02
C LEU A 14 25.50 -1.84 15.06
N GLN A 15 24.64 -1.48 16.02
CA GLN A 15 23.31 -2.10 16.20
C GLN A 15 22.24 -1.63 15.19
N GLY A 16 22.56 -0.73 14.26
CA GLY A 16 21.63 -0.28 13.21
C GLY A 16 21.65 -1.14 11.94
N ALA A 17 22.81 -1.69 11.54
CA ALA A 17 22.96 -2.25 10.20
C ALA A 17 22.09 -3.50 9.92
N PRO A 18 22.06 -4.55 10.77
CA PRO A 18 21.22 -5.72 10.51
C PRO A 18 19.71 -5.45 10.63
N GLN A 19 19.30 -4.62 11.60
CA GLN A 19 17.91 -4.28 11.86
C GLN A 19 17.33 -3.40 10.75
N ASP A 20 18.08 -2.42 10.27
CA ASP A 20 17.66 -1.56 9.17
C ASP A 20 17.68 -2.32 7.84
N GLU A 21 18.66 -3.19 7.61
CA GLU A 21 18.67 -4.10 6.46
C GLU A 21 17.46 -5.05 6.47
N TYR A 22 17.10 -5.63 7.64
CA TYR A 22 15.90 -6.44 7.79
C TYR A 22 14.63 -5.66 7.43
N LYS A 23 14.45 -4.45 7.97
CA LYS A 23 13.30 -3.58 7.67
C LYS A 23 13.23 -3.25 6.19
N ALA A 24 14.37 -2.93 5.56
CA ALA A 24 14.44 -2.63 4.14
C ALA A 24 14.06 -3.84 3.27
N LYS A 25 14.57 -5.04 3.59
CA LYS A 25 14.18 -6.28 2.91
C LYS A 25 12.69 -6.57 3.09
N LEU A 26 12.17 -6.44 4.31
CA LEU A 26 10.75 -6.64 4.60
C LEU A 26 9.87 -5.67 3.81
N ALA A 27 10.23 -4.39 3.76
CA ALA A 27 9.52 -3.39 2.95
C ALA A 27 9.56 -3.73 1.45
N SER A 28 10.71 -4.20 0.94
CA SER A 28 10.82 -4.66 -0.45
C SER A 28 9.96 -5.89 -0.74
N LEU A 29 9.90 -6.85 0.18
CA LEU A 29 9.06 -8.04 0.07
C LEU A 29 7.57 -7.69 0.08
N ASN A 30 7.17 -6.76 0.96
CA ASN A 30 5.80 -6.24 1.01
C ASN A 30 5.42 -5.58 -0.33
N LYS A 31 6.26 -4.68 -0.86
CA LYS A 31 6.02 -4.05 -2.17
C LYS A 31 5.93 -5.06 -3.31
N SER A 32 6.82 -6.05 -3.34
CA SER A 32 6.79 -7.13 -4.33
C SER A 32 5.50 -7.96 -4.23
N THR A 33 5.04 -8.24 -3.01
CA THR A 33 3.81 -9.00 -2.75
C THR A 33 2.57 -8.19 -3.15
N ALA A 34 2.54 -6.90 -2.84
CA ALA A 34 1.51 -5.98 -3.28
C ALA A 34 1.40 -5.96 -4.81
N ALA A 35 2.52 -5.81 -5.53
CA ALA A 35 2.55 -5.79 -6.99
C ALA A 35 2.01 -7.08 -7.63
N LYS A 36 2.24 -8.24 -7.01
CA LYS A 36 1.67 -9.52 -7.46
C LYS A 36 0.15 -9.56 -7.31
N HIS A 37 -0.38 -9.15 -6.15
CA HIS A 37 -1.82 -9.05 -5.95
C HIS A 37 -2.45 -8.04 -6.90
N TYR A 38 -1.82 -6.89 -7.13
CA TYR A 38 -2.31 -5.88 -8.07
C TYR A 38 -2.43 -6.43 -9.50
N SER A 39 -1.38 -7.12 -9.97
CA SER A 39 -1.34 -7.73 -11.31
C SER A 39 -2.43 -8.80 -11.47
N LEU A 40 -2.66 -9.61 -10.44
CA LEU A 40 -3.77 -10.58 -10.43
C LEU A 40 -5.13 -9.88 -10.44
N GLY A 41 -5.27 -8.77 -9.72
CA GLY A 41 -6.46 -7.93 -9.74
C GLY A 41 -6.76 -7.37 -11.14
N GLU A 42 -5.76 -6.84 -11.84
CA GLU A 42 -5.90 -6.37 -13.23
C GLU A 42 -6.32 -7.50 -14.17
N PHE A 43 -5.69 -8.67 -14.06
CA PHE A 43 -6.05 -9.85 -14.86
C PHE A 43 -7.52 -10.25 -14.64
N LEU A 44 -7.95 -10.38 -13.38
CA LEU A 44 -9.32 -10.74 -13.03
C LEU A 44 -10.32 -9.65 -13.48
N SER A 45 -9.95 -8.38 -13.39
CA SER A 45 -10.76 -7.26 -13.89
C SER A 45 -10.93 -7.33 -15.40
N GLY A 46 -9.88 -7.64 -16.15
CA GLY A 46 -9.95 -7.87 -17.60
C GLY A 46 -10.84 -9.05 -17.97
N ALA A 47 -10.87 -10.09 -17.12
CA ALA A 47 -11.76 -11.24 -17.25
C ALA A 47 -13.20 -10.99 -16.72
N SER A 48 -13.57 -9.75 -16.38
CA SER A 48 -14.88 -9.38 -15.79
C SER A 48 -15.22 -10.06 -14.45
N MET A 49 -14.22 -10.64 -13.77
CA MET A 49 -14.32 -11.26 -12.45
C MET A 49 -14.18 -10.20 -11.34
N ASN A 50 -15.09 -9.22 -11.35
CA ASN A 50 -14.96 -7.99 -10.57
C ASN A 50 -14.89 -8.19 -9.05
N LEU A 51 -15.57 -9.22 -8.51
CA LEU A 51 -15.55 -9.52 -7.08
C LEU A 51 -14.15 -9.96 -6.64
N TRP A 52 -13.58 -10.96 -7.31
CA TRP A 52 -12.23 -11.45 -7.00
C TRP A 52 -11.15 -10.40 -7.32
N ALA A 53 -11.32 -9.60 -8.38
CA ALA A 53 -10.42 -8.49 -8.66
C ALA A 53 -10.37 -7.50 -7.48
N ARG A 54 -11.53 -7.13 -6.94
CA ARG A 54 -11.65 -6.25 -5.77
C ARG A 54 -10.95 -6.83 -4.54
N GLU A 55 -11.08 -8.13 -4.28
CA GLU A 55 -10.37 -8.80 -3.19
C GLU A 55 -8.85 -8.68 -3.35
N GLN A 56 -8.32 -8.82 -4.56
CA GLN A 56 -6.88 -8.66 -4.80
C GLN A 56 -6.40 -7.23 -4.63
N TYR A 57 -7.21 -6.23 -5.01
CA TYR A 57 -6.88 -4.84 -4.74
C TYR A 57 -6.87 -4.53 -3.23
N TYR A 58 -7.74 -5.14 -2.42
CA TYR A 58 -7.66 -5.03 -0.97
C TYR A 58 -6.37 -5.66 -0.42
N LYS A 59 -6.02 -6.88 -0.85
CA LYS A 59 -4.74 -7.51 -0.47
C LYS A 59 -3.54 -6.66 -0.88
N THR A 60 -3.60 -5.96 -2.01
CA THR A 60 -2.53 -5.05 -2.45
C THR A 60 -2.29 -3.96 -1.40
N ILE A 61 -3.35 -3.32 -0.90
CA ILE A 61 -3.22 -2.24 0.10
C ILE A 61 -2.97 -2.73 1.52
N GLU A 62 -3.19 -4.02 1.81
CA GLU A 62 -2.72 -4.66 3.05
C GLU A 62 -1.17 -4.71 3.09
N PHE A 63 -0.52 -4.96 1.95
CA PHE A 63 0.95 -5.03 1.85
C PHE A 63 1.61 -3.68 1.52
N ASP A 64 0.97 -2.86 0.69
CA ASP A 64 1.42 -1.51 0.34
C ASP A 64 0.27 -0.51 0.51
N PRO A 65 0.12 0.07 1.72
CA PRO A 65 -0.99 0.97 2.04
C PRO A 65 -1.10 2.21 1.15
N ASP A 66 -0.06 2.59 0.42
CA ASP A 66 -0.03 3.76 -0.47
C ASP A 66 -0.07 3.40 -1.95
N HIS A 67 -0.38 2.14 -2.29
CA HIS A 67 -0.45 1.69 -3.68
C HIS A 67 -1.58 2.39 -4.47
N ASP A 68 -1.20 3.44 -5.21
CA ASP A 68 -2.10 4.35 -5.92
C ASP A 68 -3.08 3.65 -6.86
N GLY A 69 -2.59 2.72 -7.69
CA GLY A 69 -3.44 2.01 -8.66
C GLY A 69 -4.53 1.16 -7.99
N ALA A 70 -4.20 0.50 -6.88
CA ALA A 70 -5.14 -0.38 -6.18
C ALA A 70 -6.22 0.45 -5.47
N ARG A 71 -5.81 1.55 -4.84
CA ARG A 71 -6.73 2.51 -4.22
C ARG A 71 -7.69 3.13 -5.22
N LYS A 72 -7.21 3.55 -6.39
CA LYS A 72 -8.09 4.05 -7.47
C LYS A 72 -9.09 2.99 -7.94
N LYS A 73 -8.67 1.74 -8.13
CA LYS A 73 -9.58 0.63 -8.49
C LYS A 73 -10.61 0.32 -7.42
N LEU A 74 -10.28 0.58 -6.16
CA LEU A 74 -11.20 0.47 -5.02
C LEU A 74 -12.09 1.72 -4.84
N GLY A 75 -11.89 2.76 -5.64
CA GLY A 75 -12.67 4.00 -5.60
C GLY A 75 -12.19 5.01 -4.56
N TYR A 76 -10.91 5.00 -4.18
CA TYR A 76 -10.32 6.04 -3.35
C TYR A 76 -9.69 7.15 -4.20
N ARG A 77 -9.60 8.34 -3.61
CA ARG A 77 -8.84 9.49 -4.14
C ARG A 77 -8.00 10.11 -3.03
N LYS A 78 -7.02 10.95 -3.40
CA LYS A 78 -6.29 11.77 -2.43
C LYS A 78 -7.02 13.10 -2.21
N ASN A 79 -7.16 13.51 -0.96
CA ASN A 79 -7.65 14.85 -0.60
C ASN A 79 -6.53 15.90 -0.75
N ALA A 80 -6.83 17.16 -0.40
CA ALA A 80 -5.86 18.26 -0.47
C ALA A 80 -4.60 18.02 0.39
N ASP A 81 -4.72 17.24 1.46
CA ASP A 81 -3.62 16.87 2.37
C ASP A 81 -2.87 15.61 1.91
N GLY A 82 -3.22 15.06 0.75
CA GLY A 82 -2.61 13.86 0.19
C GLY A 82 -3.07 12.54 0.83
N GLN A 83 -4.03 12.59 1.74
CA GLN A 83 -4.59 11.42 2.42
C GLN A 83 -5.65 10.74 1.56
N TRP A 84 -5.74 9.42 1.68
CA TRP A 84 -6.70 8.63 0.94
C TRP A 84 -8.08 8.66 1.58
N GLU A 85 -9.08 9.06 0.79
CA GLU A 85 -10.50 9.04 1.16
C GLU A 85 -11.32 8.31 0.11
N LEU A 86 -12.46 7.74 0.52
CA LEU A 86 -13.37 7.07 -0.39
C LEU A 86 -14.07 8.11 -1.28
N ASP A 87 -13.98 7.93 -2.60
CA ASP A 87 -14.70 8.75 -3.58
C ASP A 87 -16.16 8.29 -3.69
N VAL A 88 -17.01 8.90 -2.86
CA VAL A 88 -18.46 8.66 -2.88
C VAL A 88 -19.19 9.42 -3.99
N SER A 89 -18.57 10.48 -4.56
CA SER A 89 -19.15 11.28 -5.65
C SER A 89 -19.31 10.47 -6.94
N ALA A 90 -18.39 9.55 -7.23
CA ALA A 90 -18.50 8.66 -8.39
C ALA A 90 -19.81 7.84 -8.42
N LYS A 91 -20.43 7.55 -7.26
CA LYS A 91 -21.72 6.86 -7.19
C LYS A 91 -22.92 7.80 -7.37
N GLN A 92 -22.79 9.07 -6.95
CA GLN A 92 -23.87 10.06 -7.04
C GLN A 92 -24.12 10.50 -8.48
N ASP A 93 -23.07 10.63 -9.30
CA ASP A 93 -23.19 11.02 -10.71
C ASP A 93 -23.92 9.97 -11.55
N LEU A 94 -23.71 8.68 -11.27
CA LEU A 94 -24.43 7.58 -11.94
C LEU A 94 -25.90 7.51 -11.51
N GLY A 95 -26.20 7.81 -10.25
CA GLY A 95 -27.57 7.85 -9.73
C GLY A 95 -28.38 9.02 -10.29
N ASN A 96 -27.73 10.15 -10.54
CA ASN A 96 -28.38 11.34 -11.11
C ASN A 96 -28.62 11.20 -12.62
N LYS A 97 -27.71 10.57 -13.38
CA LYS A 97 -27.93 10.29 -14.81
C LYS A 97 -29.11 9.35 -15.06
N LYS A 98 -29.27 8.29 -14.27
CA LYS A 98 -30.40 7.35 -14.37
C LYS A 98 -31.77 7.94 -14.02
N LYS A 99 -31.83 9.12 -13.40
CA LYS A 99 -33.08 9.83 -13.10
C LYS A 99 -33.46 10.86 -14.17
N ALA A 100 -32.56 11.12 -15.13
CA ALA A 100 -32.75 12.09 -16.19
C ALA A 100 -33.04 11.44 -17.57
N GLU A 101 -33.11 10.11 -17.61
CA GLU A 101 -33.55 9.28 -18.76
C GLU A 101 -34.92 8.67 -18.46
#